data_AF-A0A938B171-F1
#
_entry.id   AF-A0A938B171-F1
#
_cell.length_a   1.000
_cell.length_b   1.000
_cell.length_c   1.000
_cell.angle_alpha   90.00
_cell.angle_beta   90.00
_cell.angle_gamma   90.00
#
_symmetry.space_group_name_H-M   'P 1'
#
loop_
_entity.id
_entity.type
_entity.pdbx_description
1 polymer ?
#
loop_
_entity_poly.entity_id
_entity_poly.type
_entity_poly.pdbx_seq_one_letter_code
_entity_poly.pdbx_strand_id
1 'polypeptide(L)'
;MSLETDTTVQMEPGTEVLHSVIRHATVGRGCRLINSVIEGHPEWPVVLGDHVTLINCHVRSTGEKNAFAFCGWEVDQRHTSLGDGVTLSHARVYNAAIGTGSTGFSTSIESSQIGPQNNLRNSSNIVCSLTSASCNLGSEVSKTLLVGEGFVSEHGSSYLSLLAPAEYPILTADGREAVLTGLPNATNIGAGTVFANYGGEPLPAPSLEQSRGSAKGTAIIYTAFVGINCRVINRYGQPEGQPSPFDLLRRRDVTMLGFGSFVENKLTGRIPAFAYAGDLSPRSHKLGWVLAKKPGILLNFIKKMQSLLGDQAGRVQELVEGTIRLECHLLQEELDGTRPTLYSREQLQEGLAILHPQLHEGRWSMDEAGNWRHAWRFDTQQQQWV
;
A
#
# COMPACT_ATOMS: atom_id res chain seq x y z
N MET A 1 31.04 -26.72 19.28
CA MET A 1 30.42 -27.75 18.42
C MET A 1 30.98 -27.56 17.03
N SER A 2 31.54 -28.60 16.43
CA SER A 2 32.07 -28.59 15.07
C SER A 2 30.94 -28.29 14.08
N LEU A 3 31.14 -27.34 13.17
CA LEU A 3 30.35 -27.28 11.93
C LEU A 3 30.65 -28.58 11.16
N GLU A 4 29.75 -29.55 11.22
CA GLU A 4 29.60 -30.46 10.09
C GLU A 4 29.11 -29.58 8.94
N THR A 5 30.02 -29.21 8.03
CA THR A 5 29.66 -28.49 6.81
C THR A 5 28.86 -29.44 5.93
N ASP A 6 27.54 -29.35 6.07
CA ASP A 6 26.59 -29.87 5.11
C ASP A 6 27.00 -29.38 3.71
N THR A 7 27.29 -30.32 2.79
CA THR A 7 27.76 -30.04 1.42
C THR A 7 26.75 -29.23 0.60
N THR A 8 25.55 -29.04 1.13
CA THR A 8 24.46 -28.27 0.51
C THR A 8 24.55 -26.77 0.78
N VAL A 9 25.57 -26.32 1.53
CA VAL A 9 25.79 -24.90 1.86
C VAL A 9 26.96 -24.33 1.07
N GLN A 10 26.70 -23.24 0.35
CA GLN A 10 27.71 -22.40 -0.28
C GLN A 10 27.85 -21.10 0.52
N MET A 11 29.05 -20.79 1.00
CA MET A 11 29.28 -19.63 1.86
C MET A 11 30.49 -18.85 1.39
N GLU A 12 30.26 -17.57 1.13
CA GLU A 12 31.32 -16.63 0.76
C GLU A 12 32.13 -16.15 2.00
N PRO A 13 33.35 -15.64 1.80
CA PRO A 13 34.25 -15.26 2.89
C PRO A 13 33.72 -14.15 3.82
N GLY A 14 34.25 -14.13 5.04
CA GLY A 14 33.97 -13.07 6.04
C GLY A 14 32.66 -13.24 6.80
N THR A 15 31.92 -14.33 6.55
CA THR A 15 30.66 -14.63 7.24
C THR A 15 30.89 -15.20 8.64
N GLU A 16 30.22 -14.62 9.62
CA GLU A 16 30.20 -15.03 11.02
C GLU A 16 28.98 -15.93 11.28
N VAL A 17 29.21 -17.16 11.75
CA VAL A 17 28.15 -18.12 12.09
C VAL A 17 28.30 -18.57 13.54
N LEU A 18 27.31 -18.25 14.37
CA LEU A 18 27.28 -18.58 15.79
C LEU A 18 25.98 -19.30 16.12
N HIS A 19 26.08 -20.50 16.72
CA HIS A 19 24.93 -21.29 17.19
C HIS A 19 23.80 -21.47 16.17
N SER A 20 24.13 -21.57 14.88
CA SER A 20 23.15 -21.59 13.79
C SER A 20 23.19 -22.91 13.02
N VAL A 21 22.05 -23.30 12.45
CA VAL A 21 21.90 -24.47 11.57
C VAL A 21 21.61 -23.96 10.16
N ILE A 22 22.36 -24.45 9.18
CA ILE A 22 22.26 -24.01 7.78
C ILE A 22 22.24 -25.25 6.88
N ARG A 23 21.24 -25.35 5.99
CA ARG A 23 21.07 -26.43 5.02
C ARG A 23 20.50 -25.88 3.71
N HIS A 24 20.99 -26.39 2.58
CA HIS A 24 20.54 -26.00 1.23
C HIS A 24 20.47 -24.48 1.06
N ALA A 25 21.61 -23.80 1.22
CA ALA A 25 21.66 -22.35 1.22
C ALA A 25 22.90 -21.79 0.52
N THR A 26 22.72 -20.63 -0.12
CA THR A 26 23.81 -19.78 -0.62
C THR A 26 23.88 -18.54 0.27
N VAL A 27 25.06 -18.27 0.82
CA VAL A 27 25.31 -17.18 1.78
C VAL A 27 26.38 -16.24 1.23
N GLY A 28 26.00 -14.98 1.02
CA GLY A 28 26.88 -13.91 0.59
C GLY A 28 27.96 -13.52 1.61
N ARG A 29 28.75 -12.52 1.25
CA ARG A 29 29.94 -12.08 1.99
C ARG A 29 29.58 -11.33 3.25
N GLY A 30 30.38 -11.48 4.30
CA GLY A 30 30.28 -10.65 5.49
C GLY A 30 28.93 -10.75 6.22
N CYS A 31 28.22 -11.88 6.08
CA CYS A 31 26.97 -12.11 6.79
C CYS A 31 27.20 -12.36 8.28
N ARG A 32 26.19 -12.11 9.11
CA ARG A 32 26.22 -12.38 10.55
C ARG A 32 25.00 -13.21 10.93
N LEU A 33 25.22 -14.49 11.21
CA LEU A 33 24.18 -15.48 11.44
C LEU A 33 24.28 -16.00 12.87
N ILE A 34 23.40 -15.53 13.75
CA ILE A 34 23.47 -15.78 15.20
C ILE A 34 22.19 -16.46 15.66
N ASN A 35 22.34 -17.63 16.28
CA ASN A 35 21.25 -18.43 16.84
C ASN A 35 20.06 -18.60 15.87
N SER A 36 20.36 -18.88 14.61
CA SER A 36 19.37 -18.92 13.52
C SER A 36 19.29 -20.30 12.86
N VAL A 37 18.10 -20.63 12.36
CA VAL A 37 17.85 -21.86 11.59
C VAL A 37 17.54 -21.45 10.16
N ILE A 38 18.30 -21.98 9.20
CA ILE A 38 18.25 -21.63 7.79
C ILE A 38 18.15 -22.92 6.99
N GLU A 39 16.97 -23.21 6.45
CA GLU A 39 16.70 -24.50 5.79
C GLU A 39 16.03 -24.29 4.43
N GLY A 40 16.76 -24.59 3.36
CA GLY A 40 16.21 -24.65 2.01
C GLY A 40 15.73 -26.04 1.61
N HIS A 41 14.97 -26.07 0.52
CA HIS A 41 14.70 -27.31 -0.22
C HIS A 41 15.82 -27.53 -1.25
N PRO A 42 16.20 -28.77 -1.60
CA PRO A 42 17.24 -29.03 -2.60
C PRO A 42 17.02 -28.30 -3.94
N GLU A 43 15.77 -28.18 -4.38
CA GLU A 43 15.39 -27.46 -5.60
C GLU A 43 15.16 -25.96 -5.38
N TRP A 44 14.96 -25.55 -4.12
CA TRP A 44 14.66 -24.16 -3.74
C TRP A 44 15.54 -23.73 -2.57
N PRO A 45 16.86 -23.58 -2.79
CA PRO A 45 17.78 -23.19 -1.74
C PRO A 45 17.42 -21.81 -1.18
N VAL A 46 17.78 -21.56 0.08
CA VAL A 46 17.72 -20.20 0.65
C VAL A 46 18.87 -19.38 0.08
N VAL A 47 18.60 -18.16 -0.36
CA VAL A 47 19.64 -17.24 -0.86
C VAL A 47 19.76 -16.04 0.07
N LEU A 48 20.94 -15.81 0.63
CA LEU A 48 21.27 -14.62 1.42
C LEU A 48 22.29 -13.79 0.66
N GLY A 49 21.99 -12.51 0.44
CA GLY A 49 22.89 -11.53 -0.15
C GLY A 49 24.04 -11.15 0.78
N ASP A 50 24.83 -10.17 0.36
CA ASP A 50 25.98 -9.71 1.12
C ASP A 50 25.54 -8.93 2.38
N HIS A 51 26.30 -9.06 3.46
CA HIS A 51 26.11 -8.31 4.71
C HIS A 51 24.75 -8.49 5.39
N VAL A 52 24.07 -9.62 5.13
CA VAL A 52 22.83 -9.99 5.81
C VAL A 52 23.10 -10.28 7.29
N THR A 53 22.28 -9.72 8.17
CA THR A 53 22.33 -9.95 9.62
C THR A 53 21.05 -10.64 10.10
N LEU A 54 21.19 -11.85 10.64
CA LEU A 54 20.11 -12.65 11.22
C LEU A 54 20.43 -12.99 12.67
N ILE A 55 19.51 -12.64 13.59
CA ILE A 55 19.65 -12.91 15.03
C ILE A 55 18.38 -13.58 15.54
N ASN A 56 18.46 -14.81 16.05
CA ASN A 56 17.29 -15.55 16.54
C ASN A 56 16.21 -15.76 15.45
N CYS A 57 16.62 -16.02 14.20
CA CYS A 57 15.71 -16.13 13.06
C CYS A 57 15.45 -17.58 12.66
N HIS A 58 14.27 -17.82 12.10
CA HIS A 58 13.96 -19.05 11.38
C HIS A 58 13.62 -18.71 9.93
N VAL A 59 14.48 -19.13 9.01
CA VAL A 59 14.40 -18.85 7.58
C VAL A 59 14.25 -20.18 6.84
N ARG A 60 13.15 -20.34 6.11
CA ARG A 60 12.85 -21.58 5.40
C ARG A 60 12.41 -21.34 3.97
N SER A 61 12.85 -22.18 3.05
CA SER A 61 12.39 -22.23 1.66
C SER A 61 11.89 -23.64 1.37
N THR A 62 10.67 -23.78 0.87
CA THR A 62 10.05 -25.10 0.63
C THR A 62 9.56 -25.34 -0.79
N GLY A 63 9.37 -24.29 -1.58
CA GLY A 63 8.71 -24.42 -2.89
C GLY A 63 7.19 -24.56 -2.81
N GLU A 64 6.60 -24.62 -1.61
CA GLU A 64 5.15 -24.68 -1.46
C GLU A 64 4.47 -23.44 -2.05
N LYS A 65 3.45 -23.67 -2.88
CA LYS A 65 2.72 -22.61 -3.54
C LYS A 65 1.69 -21.99 -2.60
N ASN A 66 1.76 -20.68 -2.43
CA ASN A 66 0.69 -19.89 -1.85
C ASN A 66 0.70 -18.51 -2.53
N ALA A 67 -0.40 -18.14 -3.17
CA ALA A 67 -0.46 -16.98 -4.04
C ALA A 67 -1.70 -16.13 -3.79
N PHE A 68 -1.58 -14.84 -4.11
CA PHE A 68 -2.68 -13.89 -4.12
C PHE A 68 -2.60 -13.00 -5.35
N ALA A 69 -3.72 -12.79 -6.01
CA ALA A 69 -3.83 -11.89 -7.15
C ALA A 69 -5.07 -11.01 -7.03
N PHE A 70 -4.96 -9.77 -7.51
CA PHE A 70 -6.06 -8.82 -7.59
C PHE A 70 -5.77 -7.78 -8.68
N CYS A 71 -6.74 -7.54 -9.58
CA CYS A 71 -6.61 -6.59 -10.70
C CYS A 71 -5.33 -6.79 -11.55
N GLY A 72 -4.90 -8.04 -11.72
CA GLY A 72 -3.76 -8.41 -12.55
C GLY A 72 -2.39 -8.12 -11.93
N TRP A 73 -2.35 -7.68 -10.67
CA TRP A 73 -1.18 -7.80 -9.82
C TRP A 73 -1.23 -9.14 -9.07
N GLU A 74 -0.10 -9.82 -8.96
CA GLU A 74 0.01 -11.14 -8.33
C GLU A 74 1.28 -11.23 -7.47
N VAL A 75 1.19 -11.97 -6.37
CA VAL A 75 2.32 -12.49 -5.62
C VAL A 75 2.21 -14.01 -5.58
N ASP A 76 3.23 -14.69 -6.11
CA ASP A 76 3.44 -16.15 -6.06
C ASP A 76 4.90 -16.39 -5.69
N GLN A 77 5.21 -16.28 -4.40
CA GLN A 77 6.56 -16.44 -3.89
C GLN A 77 6.73 -17.84 -3.29
N ARG A 78 7.65 -18.61 -3.88
CA ARG A 78 7.89 -20.03 -3.51
C ARG A 78 9.29 -20.29 -2.97
N HIS A 79 10.22 -19.37 -3.20
CA HIS A 79 11.60 -19.44 -2.73
C HIS A 79 11.85 -18.39 -1.64
N THR A 80 12.88 -18.59 -0.82
CA THR A 80 13.31 -17.58 0.15
C THR A 80 14.62 -16.94 -0.26
N SER A 81 14.59 -15.61 -0.43
CA SER A 81 15.76 -14.80 -0.78
C SER A 81 15.80 -13.53 0.07
N LEU A 82 16.95 -13.22 0.65
CA LEU A 82 17.20 -11.98 1.39
C LEU A 82 18.27 -11.19 0.64
N GLY A 83 17.96 -9.97 0.21
CA GLY A 83 18.90 -9.09 -0.47
C GLY A 83 19.97 -8.53 0.46
N ASP A 84 20.92 -7.80 -0.12
CA ASP A 84 22.09 -7.31 0.63
C ASP A 84 21.69 -6.40 1.80
N GLY A 85 22.43 -6.50 2.91
CA GLY A 85 22.24 -5.65 4.09
C GLY A 85 20.90 -5.85 4.82
N VAL A 86 20.10 -6.86 4.47
CA VAL A 86 18.87 -7.19 5.20
C VAL A 86 19.22 -7.51 6.66
N THR A 87 18.51 -6.87 7.59
CA THR A 87 18.73 -7.06 9.03
C THR A 87 17.44 -7.50 9.72
N LEU A 88 17.40 -8.75 10.16
CA LEU A 88 16.26 -9.32 10.86
C LEU A 88 16.66 -9.86 12.23
N SER A 89 15.76 -9.70 13.20
CA SER A 89 15.93 -10.32 14.51
C SER A 89 14.62 -10.87 15.05
N HIS A 90 14.67 -12.02 15.73
CA HIS A 90 13.50 -12.76 16.22
C HIS A 90 12.46 -13.05 15.14
N ALA A 91 12.89 -13.16 13.88
CA ALA A 91 11.98 -13.21 12.73
C ALA A 91 11.72 -14.64 12.24
N ARG A 92 10.56 -14.84 11.61
CA ARG A 92 10.22 -16.05 10.85
C ARG A 92 10.03 -15.65 9.39
N VAL A 93 10.74 -16.31 8.49
CA VAL A 93 10.70 -16.03 7.05
C VAL A 93 10.47 -17.33 6.31
N TYR A 94 9.39 -17.38 5.54
CA TYR A 94 8.97 -18.57 4.82
C TYR A 94 8.54 -18.25 3.39
N ASN A 95 9.18 -18.87 2.40
CA ASN A 95 8.93 -18.64 0.98
C ASN A 95 8.79 -17.13 0.68
N ALA A 96 9.78 -16.33 1.03
CA ALA A 96 9.70 -14.87 0.92
C ALA A 96 10.94 -14.25 0.26
N ALA A 97 10.72 -13.28 -0.62
CA ALA A 97 11.80 -12.45 -1.15
C ALA A 97 11.81 -11.13 -0.38
N ILE A 98 12.95 -10.73 0.19
CA ILE A 98 13.10 -9.49 0.93
C ILE A 98 14.20 -8.65 0.30
N GLY A 99 13.84 -7.47 -0.20
CA GLY A 99 14.74 -6.58 -0.90
C GLY A 99 15.80 -5.96 0.01
N THR A 100 16.90 -5.56 -0.63
CA THR A 100 18.10 -4.97 -0.04
C THR A 100 17.80 -3.90 1.03
N GLY A 101 18.55 -3.95 2.13
CA GLY A 101 18.51 -2.95 3.20
C GLY A 101 17.23 -2.92 4.02
N SER A 102 16.33 -3.90 3.85
CA SER A 102 15.13 -4.00 4.67
C SER A 102 15.45 -4.45 6.09
N THR A 103 14.67 -3.97 7.06
CA THR A 103 14.89 -4.22 8.48
C THR A 103 13.63 -4.73 9.17
N GLY A 104 13.79 -5.56 10.20
CA GLY A 104 12.64 -6.09 10.95
C GLY A 104 13.00 -6.70 12.31
N PHE A 105 12.07 -6.58 13.25
CA PHE A 105 12.17 -7.16 14.59
C PHE A 105 10.89 -7.94 14.92
N SER A 106 11.03 -9.19 15.37
CA SER A 106 9.92 -10.09 15.70
C SER A 106 8.90 -10.27 14.57
N THR A 107 9.31 -10.09 13.32
CA THR A 107 8.41 -10.14 12.16
C THR A 107 8.18 -11.58 11.68
N SER A 108 6.99 -11.87 11.17
CA SER A 108 6.65 -13.11 10.47
C SER A 108 6.32 -12.78 9.02
N ILE A 109 7.02 -13.40 8.07
CA ILE A 109 6.88 -13.11 6.64
C ILE A 109 6.70 -14.42 5.91
N GLU A 110 5.58 -14.56 5.20
CA GLU A 110 5.20 -15.80 4.53
C GLU A 110 4.70 -15.53 3.10
N SER A 111 5.23 -16.28 2.12
CA SER A 111 4.72 -16.29 0.74
C SER A 111 4.61 -14.87 0.15
N SER A 112 5.58 -14.02 0.44
CA SER A 112 5.51 -12.57 0.22
C SER A 112 6.75 -12.02 -0.46
N GLN A 113 6.58 -10.91 -1.18
CA GLN A 113 7.67 -10.16 -1.80
C GLN A 113 7.73 -8.78 -1.16
N ILE A 114 8.80 -8.54 -0.41
CA ILE A 114 9.08 -7.28 0.25
C ILE A 114 10.10 -6.53 -0.59
N GLY A 115 9.76 -5.33 -1.07
CA GLY A 115 10.69 -4.46 -1.80
C GLY A 115 11.89 -4.00 -0.97
N PRO A 116 12.81 -3.22 -1.54
CA PRO A 116 14.00 -2.76 -0.84
C PRO A 116 13.68 -1.68 0.21
N GLN A 117 14.58 -1.53 1.19
CA GLN A 117 14.58 -0.46 2.18
C GLN A 117 13.28 -0.37 2.99
N ASN A 118 12.59 -1.49 3.15
CA ASN A 118 11.37 -1.55 3.94
C ASN A 118 11.70 -1.61 5.43
N ASN A 119 10.89 -0.90 6.23
CA ASN A 119 10.93 -0.99 7.68
C ASN A 119 9.73 -1.81 8.16
N LEU A 120 9.99 -3.04 8.58
CA LEU A 120 9.00 -3.96 9.12
C LEU A 120 8.93 -3.72 10.62
N ARG A 121 7.88 -3.02 11.07
CA ARG A 121 7.71 -2.67 12.49
C ARG A 121 7.65 -3.92 13.35
N ASN A 122 7.92 -3.72 14.64
CA ASN A 122 7.92 -4.78 15.65
C ASN A 122 6.66 -5.64 15.57
N SER A 123 6.86 -6.95 15.50
CA SER A 123 5.77 -7.94 15.50
C SER A 123 4.80 -7.81 14.32
N SER A 124 5.28 -7.32 13.17
CA SER A 124 4.53 -7.36 11.91
C SER A 124 4.34 -8.80 11.43
N ASN A 125 3.14 -9.11 10.94
CA ASN A 125 2.82 -10.38 10.29
C ASN A 125 2.42 -10.11 8.83
N ILE A 126 3.20 -10.61 7.88
CA ILE A 126 3.06 -10.31 6.46
C ILE A 126 2.88 -11.61 5.69
N VAL A 127 1.72 -11.77 5.04
CA VAL A 127 1.34 -13.03 4.40
C VAL A 127 0.75 -12.76 3.02
N CYS A 128 1.21 -13.46 1.99
CA CYS A 128 0.72 -13.33 0.61
C CYS A 128 0.65 -11.87 0.15
N SER A 129 1.71 -11.11 0.38
CA SER A 129 1.72 -9.67 0.11
C SER A 129 2.91 -9.26 -0.76
N LEU A 130 2.68 -8.23 -1.58
CA LEU A 130 3.69 -7.56 -2.40
C LEU A 130 3.90 -6.16 -1.83
N THR A 131 5.14 -5.73 -1.68
CA THR A 131 5.44 -4.35 -1.28
C THR A 131 6.52 -3.75 -2.15
N SER A 132 6.34 -2.48 -2.50
CA SER A 132 7.35 -1.66 -3.16
C SER A 132 8.43 -1.22 -2.15
N ALA A 133 9.30 -0.31 -2.58
CA ALA A 133 10.36 0.23 -1.74
C ALA A 133 9.83 1.10 -0.58
N SER A 134 10.70 1.37 0.39
CA SER A 134 10.56 2.45 1.38
C SER A 134 9.24 2.48 2.17
N CYS A 135 8.54 1.35 2.25
CA CYS A 135 7.31 1.20 3.02
C CYS A 135 7.64 0.93 4.48
N ASN A 136 6.72 1.36 5.36
CA ASN A 136 6.81 1.16 6.79
C ASN A 136 5.58 0.39 7.27
N LEU A 137 5.76 -0.88 7.67
CA LEU A 137 4.66 -1.85 7.73
C LEU A 137 4.37 -2.31 9.17
N GLY A 138 3.10 -2.25 9.54
CA GLY A 138 2.57 -2.57 10.88
C GLY A 138 1.97 -3.98 11.00
N SER A 139 1.16 -4.17 12.04
CA SER A 139 0.91 -5.45 12.72
C SER A 139 0.39 -6.62 11.88
N GLU A 140 -0.58 -6.47 10.98
CA GLU A 140 -1.01 -7.54 10.07
C GLU A 140 -1.25 -7.04 8.65
N VAL A 141 -0.44 -7.53 7.70
CA VAL A 141 -0.51 -7.22 6.27
C VAL A 141 -0.75 -8.53 5.52
N SER A 142 -1.99 -8.77 5.09
CA SER A 142 -2.36 -10.04 4.46
C SER A 142 -3.06 -9.80 3.13
N LYS A 143 -2.68 -10.53 2.08
CA LYS A 143 -3.33 -10.39 0.75
C LYS A 143 -3.40 -8.93 0.33
N THR A 144 -2.24 -8.27 0.40
CA THR A 144 -2.09 -6.83 0.21
C THR A 144 -1.02 -6.56 -0.83
N LEU A 145 -1.32 -5.68 -1.78
CA LEU A 145 -0.47 -5.36 -2.92
C LEU A 145 -0.13 -3.87 -2.86
N LEU A 146 1.05 -3.54 -2.32
CA LEU A 146 1.55 -2.17 -2.19
C LEU A 146 2.51 -1.89 -3.33
N VAL A 147 1.99 -1.50 -4.49
CA VAL A 147 2.77 -1.31 -5.73
C VAL A 147 3.48 0.05 -5.72
N GLY A 148 2.86 1.08 -5.14
CA GLY A 148 3.48 2.39 -4.97
C GLY A 148 4.42 2.45 -3.76
N GLU A 149 5.55 3.13 -3.93
CA GLU A 149 6.57 3.34 -2.89
C GLU A 149 6.03 4.16 -1.70
N GLY A 150 6.57 3.92 -0.51
CA GLY A 150 6.40 4.82 0.62
C GLY A 150 5.10 4.64 1.40
N PHE A 151 4.42 3.49 1.26
CA PHE A 151 3.22 3.20 2.03
C PHE A 151 3.53 3.11 3.54
N VAL A 152 2.61 3.60 4.38
CA VAL A 152 2.76 3.51 5.85
C VAL A 152 1.54 2.82 6.43
N SER A 153 1.80 1.76 7.20
CA SER A 153 0.85 1.18 8.14
C SER A 153 1.40 1.32 9.55
N GLU A 154 0.65 1.99 10.41
CA GLU A 154 1.02 2.14 11.81
C GLU A 154 0.91 0.81 12.59
N HIS A 155 1.61 0.77 13.72
CA HIS A 155 1.53 -0.31 14.72
C HIS A 155 0.17 -0.31 15.45
N GLY A 156 -0.24 -1.45 16.01
CA GLY A 156 -1.41 -1.54 16.90
C GLY A 156 -2.51 -2.46 16.40
N SER A 157 -2.17 -3.62 15.84
CA SER A 157 -3.12 -4.64 15.38
C SER A 157 -3.99 -4.20 14.20
N SER A 158 -3.45 -3.37 13.30
CA SER A 158 -4.10 -3.10 12.01
C SER A 158 -4.10 -4.36 11.14
N TYR A 159 -5.22 -4.64 10.46
CA TYR A 159 -5.36 -5.73 9.48
C TYR A 159 -5.60 -5.15 8.09
N LEU A 160 -4.65 -5.34 7.19
CA LEU A 160 -4.73 -4.82 5.82
C LEU A 160 -5.12 -5.93 4.83
N SER A 161 -6.00 -5.58 3.89
CA SER A 161 -6.30 -6.34 2.68
C SER A 161 -6.71 -5.35 1.58
N LEU A 162 -5.71 -4.86 0.84
CA LEU A 162 -5.87 -3.74 -0.09
C LEU A 162 -4.86 -3.78 -1.25
N LEU A 163 -5.16 -3.03 -2.30
CA LEU A 163 -4.27 -2.64 -3.38
C LEU A 163 -3.95 -1.15 -3.23
N ALA A 164 -2.66 -0.80 -3.17
CA ALA A 164 -2.16 0.56 -3.23
C ALA A 164 -1.33 0.73 -4.52
N PRO A 165 -1.95 1.14 -5.64
CA PRO A 165 -1.28 1.16 -6.94
C PRO A 165 -0.23 2.29 -7.04
N ALA A 166 0.69 2.14 -7.99
CA ALA A 166 1.64 3.18 -8.43
C ALA A 166 1.14 3.94 -9.69
N GLU A 167 -0.10 3.65 -10.08
CA GLU A 167 -0.77 4.17 -11.27
C GLU A 167 -1.92 5.05 -10.83
N TYR A 168 -1.98 6.29 -11.33
CA TYR A 168 -2.99 7.26 -10.94
C TYR A 168 -3.77 7.74 -12.16
N PRO A 169 -5.09 7.53 -12.22
CA PRO A 169 -5.93 8.13 -13.23
C PRO A 169 -6.00 9.64 -13.01
N ILE A 170 -5.80 10.40 -14.09
CA ILE A 170 -5.92 11.86 -14.11
C ILE A 170 -6.68 12.32 -15.35
N LEU A 171 -7.19 13.54 -15.30
CA LEU A 171 -7.64 14.25 -16.49
C LEU A 171 -6.60 15.31 -16.84
N THR A 172 -6.08 15.28 -18.07
CA THR A 172 -5.10 16.26 -18.54
C THR A 172 -5.72 17.65 -18.75
N ALA A 173 -4.90 18.67 -18.97
CA ALA A 173 -5.39 20.05 -19.16
C ALA A 173 -6.31 20.21 -20.40
N ASP A 174 -6.11 19.39 -21.43
CA ASP A 174 -6.96 19.29 -22.63
C ASP A 174 -8.19 18.39 -22.44
N GLY A 175 -8.42 17.85 -21.23
CA GLY A 175 -9.61 17.06 -20.92
C GLY A 175 -9.54 15.59 -21.31
N ARG A 176 -8.33 15.04 -21.53
CA ARG A 176 -8.13 13.62 -21.90
C ARG A 176 -7.84 12.77 -20.67
N GLU A 177 -8.44 11.58 -20.63
CA GLU A 177 -8.10 10.56 -19.62
C GLU A 177 -6.66 10.06 -19.83
N ALA A 178 -5.84 10.10 -18.78
CA ALA A 178 -4.48 9.58 -18.78
C ALA A 178 -4.16 8.87 -17.47
N VAL A 179 -3.20 7.95 -17.50
CA VAL A 179 -2.70 7.24 -16.31
C VAL A 179 -1.24 7.63 -16.09
N LEU A 180 -0.95 8.23 -14.94
CA LEU A 180 0.41 8.49 -14.50
C LEU A 180 0.97 7.23 -13.82
N THR A 181 2.09 6.70 -14.32
CA THR A 181 2.71 5.46 -13.80
C THR A 181 3.97 5.74 -12.99
N GLY A 182 4.37 4.79 -12.14
CA GLY A 182 5.62 4.88 -11.37
C GLY A 182 5.61 6.01 -10.34
N LEU A 183 4.44 6.36 -9.80
CA LEU A 183 4.32 7.34 -8.72
C LEU A 183 4.30 6.62 -7.36
N PRO A 184 4.85 7.23 -6.29
CA PRO A 184 4.72 6.70 -4.95
C PRO A 184 3.26 6.59 -4.50
N ASN A 185 2.97 5.75 -3.51
CA ASN A 185 1.69 5.72 -2.83
C ASN A 185 1.90 6.00 -1.34
N ALA A 186 1.90 7.29 -1.03
CA ALA A 186 2.22 7.82 0.29
C ALA A 186 1.10 7.63 1.33
N THR A 187 0.16 6.72 1.09
CA THR A 187 -0.94 6.38 2.00
C THR A 187 -0.43 6.17 3.43
N ASN A 188 -1.19 6.68 4.39
CA ASN A 188 -0.99 6.41 5.80
C ASN A 188 -2.23 5.70 6.36
N ILE A 189 -2.01 4.51 6.93
CA ILE A 189 -3.00 3.76 7.69
C ILE A 189 -2.71 3.89 9.18
N GLY A 190 -3.63 4.54 9.89
CA GLY A 190 -3.57 4.71 11.34
C GLY A 190 -3.67 3.40 12.11
N ALA A 191 -3.14 3.41 13.33
CA ALA A 191 -3.13 2.29 14.26
C ALA A 191 -4.54 1.69 14.49
N GLY A 192 -4.64 0.35 14.58
CA GLY A 192 -5.89 -0.35 14.88
C GLY A 192 -6.91 -0.38 13.73
N THR A 193 -6.50 0.00 12.52
CA THR A 193 -7.38 0.01 11.34
C THR A 193 -7.61 -1.41 10.81
N VAL A 194 -8.86 -1.76 10.51
CA VAL A 194 -9.23 -3.07 9.97
C VAL A 194 -9.91 -2.92 8.61
N PHE A 195 -9.35 -3.60 7.60
CA PHE A 195 -9.98 -3.83 6.31
C PHE A 195 -10.90 -5.05 6.40
N ALA A 196 -12.16 -4.78 6.73
CA ALA A 196 -13.14 -5.79 7.12
C ALA A 196 -13.86 -6.38 5.90
N ASN A 197 -14.00 -7.70 5.91
CA ASN A 197 -14.79 -8.48 4.96
C ASN A 197 -16.05 -9.01 5.67
N TYR A 198 -17.09 -8.18 5.81
CA TYR A 198 -18.32 -8.56 6.53
C TYR A 198 -19.32 -9.34 5.67
N GLY A 199 -19.56 -10.62 6.01
CA GLY A 199 -20.61 -11.42 5.39
C GLY A 199 -20.24 -11.93 4.00
N GLY A 200 -18.99 -12.35 3.82
CA GLY A 200 -18.42 -12.72 2.53
C GLY A 200 -19.33 -13.58 1.68
N GLU A 201 -19.45 -13.22 0.41
CA GLU A 201 -20.23 -13.97 -0.56
C GLU A 201 -19.66 -15.40 -0.65
N PRO A 202 -20.45 -16.44 -0.36
CA PRO A 202 -19.94 -17.80 -0.42
C PRO A 202 -19.44 -18.09 -1.83
N LEU A 203 -18.23 -18.62 -1.95
CA LEU A 203 -17.73 -19.07 -3.24
C LEU A 203 -18.60 -20.23 -3.72
N PRO A 204 -19.01 -20.27 -5.01
CA PRO A 204 -19.80 -21.35 -5.54
C PRO A 204 -19.13 -22.70 -5.26
N ALA A 205 -19.88 -23.63 -4.68
CA ALA A 205 -19.41 -24.98 -4.40
C ALA A 205 -20.55 -26.00 -4.58
N PRO A 206 -20.26 -27.21 -5.10
CA PRO A 206 -21.26 -28.26 -5.25
C PRO A 206 -21.84 -28.76 -3.91
N SER A 207 -21.09 -28.65 -2.82
CA SER A 207 -21.53 -28.96 -1.45
C SER A 207 -20.85 -28.05 -0.42
N LEU A 208 -21.35 -28.04 0.81
CA LEU A 208 -20.74 -27.29 1.93
C LEU A 208 -19.35 -27.84 2.28
N GLU A 209 -19.13 -29.15 2.21
CA GLU A 209 -17.80 -29.74 2.47
C GLU A 209 -16.77 -29.36 1.40
N GLN A 210 -17.24 -29.03 0.20
CA GLN A 210 -16.41 -28.57 -0.92
C GLN A 210 -16.32 -27.04 -1.00
N SER A 211 -16.97 -26.33 -0.07
CA SER A 211 -16.91 -24.88 -0.02
C SER A 211 -15.50 -24.39 0.30
N ARG A 212 -14.98 -23.53 -0.56
CA ARG A 212 -13.71 -22.81 -0.32
C ARG A 212 -13.89 -21.61 0.63
N GLY A 213 -15.04 -21.52 1.30
CA GLY A 213 -15.42 -20.41 2.16
C GLY A 213 -16.00 -19.24 1.37
N SER A 214 -15.78 -18.03 1.88
CA SER A 214 -16.33 -16.80 1.29
C SER A 214 -15.30 -16.00 0.51
N ALA A 215 -15.75 -15.33 -0.54
CA ALA A 215 -15.01 -14.28 -1.21
C ALA A 215 -14.58 -13.22 -0.19
N LYS A 216 -13.30 -12.83 -0.27
CA LYS A 216 -12.75 -11.70 0.48
C LYS A 216 -12.60 -10.55 -0.51
N GLY A 217 -13.15 -9.39 -0.19
CA GLY A 217 -12.94 -8.17 -0.95
C GLY A 217 -11.56 -7.58 -0.69
N THR A 218 -11.12 -6.73 -1.61
CA THR A 218 -9.87 -5.98 -1.54
C THR A 218 -10.18 -4.52 -1.86
N ALA A 219 -9.80 -3.59 -0.98
CA ALA A 219 -9.98 -2.17 -1.24
C ALA A 219 -8.87 -1.63 -2.15
N ILE A 220 -9.15 -0.57 -2.90
CA ILE A 220 -8.16 0.15 -3.71
C ILE A 220 -7.90 1.51 -3.07
N ILE A 221 -6.65 1.87 -2.84
CA ILE A 221 -6.30 3.12 -2.14
C ILE A 221 -5.31 3.93 -2.95
N TYR A 222 -5.75 5.06 -3.46
CA TYR A 222 -4.91 6.08 -4.07
C TYR A 222 -4.53 7.09 -2.99
N THR A 223 -3.28 7.09 -2.50
CA THR A 223 -2.71 7.99 -1.46
C THR A 223 -3.77 8.64 -0.57
N ALA A 224 -4.15 7.97 0.52
CA ALA A 224 -5.18 8.44 1.44
C ALA A 224 -4.69 8.49 2.90
N PHE A 225 -5.38 9.27 3.73
CA PHE A 225 -5.20 9.24 5.18
C PHE A 225 -6.34 8.45 5.82
N VAL A 226 -6.01 7.33 6.43
CA VAL A 226 -6.97 6.50 7.18
C VAL A 226 -6.70 6.69 8.66
N GLY A 227 -7.64 7.28 9.39
CA GLY A 227 -7.50 7.54 10.82
C GLY A 227 -7.37 6.28 11.66
N ILE A 228 -6.95 6.45 12.92
CA ILE A 228 -6.83 5.34 13.87
C ILE A 228 -8.18 4.66 14.11
N ASN A 229 -8.14 3.35 14.41
CA ASN A 229 -9.32 2.52 14.69
C ASN A 229 -10.41 2.58 13.60
N CYS A 230 -10.01 2.85 12.35
CA CYS A 230 -10.94 2.88 11.23
C CYS A 230 -11.33 1.46 10.78
N ARG A 231 -12.55 1.31 10.26
CA ARG A 231 -13.07 0.08 9.67
C ARG A 231 -13.42 0.34 8.20
N VAL A 232 -12.52 -0.05 7.31
CA VAL A 232 -12.76 0.00 5.87
C VAL A 232 -13.45 -1.29 5.47
N ILE A 233 -14.73 -1.24 5.09
CA ILE A 233 -15.44 -2.44 4.62
C ILE A 233 -15.08 -2.67 3.16
N ASN A 234 -14.41 -3.77 2.88
CA ASN A 234 -14.13 -4.21 1.52
C ASN A 234 -15.41 -4.77 0.88
N ARG A 235 -15.80 -4.22 -0.27
CA ARG A 235 -16.81 -4.84 -1.13
C ARG A 235 -16.17 -5.98 -1.96
N TYR A 236 -16.98 -6.93 -2.40
CA TYR A 236 -16.54 -8.23 -2.90
C TYR A 236 -16.19 -8.28 -4.38
N GLY A 237 -16.26 -7.16 -5.10
CA GLY A 237 -15.84 -7.08 -6.48
C GLY A 237 -14.41 -7.57 -6.65
N GLN A 238 -14.23 -8.59 -7.48
CA GLN A 238 -12.96 -9.17 -7.87
C GLN A 238 -12.79 -8.96 -9.37
N PRO A 239 -12.33 -7.77 -9.82
CA PRO A 239 -12.10 -7.53 -11.24
C PRO A 239 -11.07 -8.53 -11.78
N GLU A 240 -11.45 -9.27 -12.81
CA GLU A 240 -10.55 -10.16 -13.54
C GLU A 240 -9.66 -9.36 -14.50
N GLY A 241 -8.47 -9.88 -14.80
CA GLY A 241 -7.51 -9.23 -15.69
C GLY A 241 -6.93 -7.93 -15.11
N GLN A 242 -6.54 -7.00 -15.97
CA GLN A 242 -6.00 -5.68 -15.62
C GLN A 242 -6.99 -4.59 -16.05
N PRO A 243 -8.06 -4.34 -15.26
CA PRO A 243 -9.00 -3.26 -15.59
C PRO A 243 -8.28 -1.91 -15.59
N SER A 244 -8.72 -0.99 -16.45
CA SER A 244 -8.19 0.38 -16.42
C SER A 244 -8.46 1.02 -15.05
N PRO A 245 -7.54 1.84 -14.49
CA PRO A 245 -7.81 2.62 -13.29
C PRO A 245 -9.10 3.46 -13.38
N PHE A 246 -9.48 3.89 -14.59
CA PHE A 246 -10.75 4.59 -14.84
C PHE A 246 -11.97 3.68 -14.69
N ASP A 247 -11.88 2.42 -15.10
CA ASP A 247 -12.95 1.44 -14.91
C ASP A 247 -13.16 1.18 -13.41
N LEU A 248 -12.06 1.03 -12.66
CA LEU A 248 -12.10 0.85 -11.22
C LEU A 248 -12.81 2.03 -10.54
N LEU A 249 -12.49 3.28 -10.91
CA LEU A 249 -13.14 4.47 -10.38
C LEU A 249 -14.66 4.50 -10.64
N ARG A 250 -15.12 3.80 -11.68
CA ARG A 250 -16.52 3.71 -12.09
C ARG A 250 -17.28 2.56 -11.41
N ARG A 251 -16.58 1.57 -10.85
CA ARG A 251 -17.19 0.42 -10.18
C ARG A 251 -17.87 0.78 -8.85
N ARG A 252 -18.85 -0.03 -8.49
CA ARG A 252 -19.63 0.08 -7.25
C ARG A 252 -19.50 -1.13 -6.35
N ASP A 253 -18.99 -2.23 -6.85
CA ASP A 253 -18.77 -3.47 -6.14
C ASP A 253 -17.38 -3.54 -5.47
N VAL A 254 -16.57 -2.48 -5.58
CA VAL A 254 -15.26 -2.36 -4.94
C VAL A 254 -15.26 -1.16 -3.98
N THR A 255 -14.51 -1.26 -2.88
CA THR A 255 -14.26 -0.14 -1.98
C THR A 255 -13.01 0.61 -2.44
N MET A 256 -13.09 1.92 -2.53
CA MET A 256 -12.01 2.75 -3.05
C MET A 256 -11.84 4.03 -2.24
N LEU A 257 -10.60 4.39 -1.96
CA LEU A 257 -10.23 5.67 -1.40
C LEU A 257 -9.48 6.49 -2.45
N GLY A 258 -10.05 7.63 -2.84
CA GLY A 258 -9.45 8.54 -3.81
C GLY A 258 -8.27 9.32 -3.24
N PHE A 259 -7.44 9.85 -4.13
CA PHE A 259 -6.25 10.62 -3.80
C PHE A 259 -6.58 11.76 -2.83
N GLY A 260 -5.82 11.83 -1.73
CA GLY A 260 -5.95 12.88 -0.76
C GLY A 260 -7.22 12.82 0.09
N SER A 261 -7.97 11.71 0.05
CA SER A 261 -9.13 11.52 0.92
C SER A 261 -8.70 11.35 2.38
N PHE A 262 -9.57 11.78 3.29
CA PHE A 262 -9.42 11.57 4.72
C PHE A 262 -10.61 10.76 5.24
N VAL A 263 -10.32 9.62 5.86
CA VAL A 263 -11.36 8.72 6.34
C VAL A 263 -11.19 8.35 7.81
N GLU A 264 -12.31 8.28 8.53
CA GLU A 264 -12.37 7.96 9.96
C GLU A 264 -13.52 7.00 10.26
N ASN A 265 -13.46 6.35 11.43
CA ASN A 265 -14.46 5.42 11.97
C ASN A 265 -14.79 4.22 11.07
N LYS A 266 -15.69 4.36 10.08
CA LYS A 266 -16.22 3.23 9.32
C LYS A 266 -16.71 3.68 7.95
N LEU A 267 -16.31 3.00 6.87
CA LEU A 267 -16.68 3.38 5.50
C LEU A 267 -16.81 2.19 4.54
N THR A 268 -17.40 2.42 3.37
CA THR A 268 -17.49 1.45 2.28
C THR A 268 -17.71 2.16 0.94
N GLY A 269 -17.41 1.50 -0.18
CA GLY A 269 -17.63 2.04 -1.52
C GLY A 269 -16.57 3.05 -1.93
N ARG A 270 -16.91 3.92 -2.89
CA ARG A 270 -16.00 4.95 -3.39
C ARG A 270 -16.05 6.18 -2.48
N ILE A 271 -14.90 6.57 -1.93
CA ILE A 271 -14.66 7.87 -1.32
C ILE A 271 -13.93 8.74 -2.35
N PRO A 272 -14.55 9.82 -2.84
CA PRO A 272 -13.96 10.74 -3.81
C PRO A 272 -12.59 11.29 -3.40
N ALA A 273 -11.79 11.72 -4.38
CA ALA A 273 -10.55 12.43 -4.11
C ALA A 273 -10.84 13.66 -3.25
N PHE A 274 -9.93 13.96 -2.32
CA PHE A 274 -10.00 15.10 -1.41
C PHE A 274 -11.23 15.17 -0.49
N ALA A 275 -12.04 14.11 -0.43
CA ALA A 275 -13.22 14.08 0.42
C ALA A 275 -12.88 13.69 1.86
N TYR A 276 -13.77 14.08 2.77
CA TYR A 276 -13.83 13.54 4.12
C TYR A 276 -14.97 12.53 4.26
N ALA A 277 -14.70 11.37 4.86
CA ALA A 277 -15.72 10.37 5.18
C ALA A 277 -15.52 9.82 6.60
N GLY A 278 -16.44 10.15 7.50
CA GLY A 278 -16.39 9.75 8.92
C GLY A 278 -17.40 8.66 9.32
N ASP A 279 -18.28 8.22 8.40
CA ASP A 279 -19.21 7.12 8.65
C ASP A 279 -19.69 6.45 7.34
N LEU A 280 -20.54 5.42 7.48
CA LEU A 280 -21.05 4.61 6.36
C LEU A 280 -22.05 5.34 5.47
N SER A 281 -22.66 6.43 5.94
CA SER A 281 -23.71 7.15 5.22
C SER A 281 -23.06 8.12 4.23
N PRO A 282 -23.25 7.95 2.92
CA PRO A 282 -22.72 8.92 1.94
C PRO A 282 -23.21 10.35 2.17
N ARG A 283 -24.36 10.51 2.85
CA ARG A 283 -24.93 11.82 3.21
C ARG A 283 -24.11 12.62 4.24
N SER A 284 -23.23 11.96 4.99
CA SER A 284 -22.34 12.63 5.96
C SER A 284 -21.00 13.06 5.37
N HIS A 285 -20.67 12.52 4.19
CA HIS A 285 -19.39 12.77 3.53
C HIS A 285 -19.32 14.22 3.04
N LYS A 286 -18.12 14.79 3.08
CA LYS A 286 -17.87 16.18 2.66
C LYS A 286 -16.90 16.20 1.49
N LEU A 287 -17.43 16.46 0.30
CA LEU A 287 -16.66 16.46 -0.96
C LEU A 287 -15.73 17.67 -1.03
N GLY A 288 -14.48 17.48 -1.50
CA GLY A 288 -13.46 18.53 -1.57
C GLY A 288 -12.96 19.09 -0.22
N TRP A 289 -13.52 18.62 0.90
CA TRP A 289 -13.30 19.21 2.22
C TRP A 289 -11.83 19.19 2.67
N VAL A 290 -11.05 18.19 2.29
CA VAL A 290 -9.64 18.11 2.67
C VAL A 290 -8.85 19.26 2.05
N LEU A 291 -9.11 19.62 0.79
CA LEU A 291 -8.47 20.78 0.13
C LEU A 291 -8.76 22.09 0.86
N ALA A 292 -10.00 22.25 1.34
CA ALA A 292 -10.46 23.50 1.94
C ALA A 292 -10.16 23.63 3.44
N LYS A 293 -10.17 22.52 4.19
CA LYS A 293 -10.19 22.54 5.67
C LYS A 293 -9.06 21.74 6.32
N LYS A 294 -8.42 20.79 5.61
CA LYS A 294 -7.27 20.02 6.11
C LYS A 294 -6.12 19.93 5.10
N PRO A 295 -5.67 21.07 4.52
CA PRO A 295 -4.59 21.08 3.53
C PRO A 295 -3.30 20.44 4.04
N GLY A 296 -3.00 20.55 5.35
CA GLY A 296 -1.83 19.91 5.96
C GLY A 296 -1.70 18.40 5.70
N ILE A 297 -2.82 17.67 5.53
CA ILE A 297 -2.79 16.25 5.17
C ILE A 297 -2.19 16.07 3.77
N LEU A 298 -2.69 16.83 2.79
CA LEU A 298 -2.22 16.77 1.41
C LEU A 298 -0.79 17.28 1.27
N LEU A 299 -0.44 18.37 1.97
CA LEU A 299 0.92 18.90 1.99
C LEU A 299 1.93 17.85 2.48
N ASN A 300 1.57 17.06 3.50
CA ASN A 300 2.42 15.98 3.98
C ASN A 300 2.59 14.85 2.95
N PHE A 301 1.50 14.44 2.28
CA PHE A 301 1.59 13.44 1.21
C PHE A 301 2.45 13.92 0.05
N ILE A 302 2.21 15.13 -0.43
CA ILE A 302 2.94 15.72 -1.55
C ILE A 302 4.42 15.84 -1.22
N LYS A 303 4.77 16.39 -0.06
CA LYS A 303 6.16 16.49 0.38
C LYS A 303 6.84 15.12 0.41
N LYS A 304 6.13 14.10 0.90
CA LYS A 304 6.65 12.73 0.94
C LYS A 304 6.84 12.15 -0.47
N MET A 305 5.86 12.32 -1.36
CA MET A 305 5.96 11.84 -2.75
C MET A 305 7.10 12.53 -3.50
N GLN A 306 7.25 13.86 -3.35
CA GLN A 306 8.36 14.61 -3.92
C GLN A 306 9.72 14.11 -3.41
N SER A 307 9.83 13.86 -2.10
CA SER A 307 11.05 13.30 -1.52
C SER A 307 11.41 11.92 -2.08
N LEU A 308 10.43 11.09 -2.40
CA LEU A 308 10.65 9.75 -2.97
C LEU A 308 10.96 9.82 -4.47
N LEU A 309 10.38 10.78 -5.20
CA LEU A 309 10.61 10.99 -6.63
C LEU A 309 11.95 11.66 -6.96
N GLY A 310 12.57 12.37 -6.01
CA GLY A 310 13.83 13.06 -6.22
C GLY A 310 13.75 14.07 -7.37
N ASP A 311 14.59 13.90 -8.40
CA ASP A 311 14.64 14.76 -9.59
C ASP A 311 13.32 14.78 -10.38
N GLN A 312 12.43 13.81 -10.16
CA GLN A 312 11.10 13.76 -10.78
C GLN A 312 9.99 14.39 -9.93
N ALA A 313 10.33 15.18 -8.90
CA ALA A 313 9.37 15.82 -8.00
C ALA A 313 8.28 16.64 -8.73
N GLY A 314 8.61 17.22 -9.88
CA GLY A 314 7.67 17.97 -10.74
C GLY A 314 6.46 17.16 -11.19
N ARG A 315 6.57 15.82 -11.30
CA ARG A 315 5.45 14.93 -11.68
C ARG A 315 4.28 14.97 -10.70
N VAL A 316 4.50 15.43 -9.47
CA VAL A 316 3.42 15.60 -8.49
C VAL A 316 2.47 16.72 -8.88
N GLN A 317 2.91 17.71 -9.67
CA GLN A 317 2.03 18.73 -10.24
C GLN A 317 0.92 18.08 -11.08
N GLU A 318 1.30 17.25 -12.04
CA GLU A 318 0.36 16.57 -12.95
C GLU A 318 -0.63 15.71 -12.17
N LEU A 319 -0.15 15.03 -11.12
CA LEU A 319 -1.00 14.24 -10.23
C LEU A 319 -2.04 15.11 -9.53
N VAL A 320 -1.63 16.17 -8.85
CA VAL A 320 -2.53 17.00 -8.05
C VAL A 320 -3.54 17.72 -8.93
N GLU A 321 -3.07 18.45 -9.94
CA GLU A 321 -3.95 19.22 -10.82
C GLU A 321 -4.83 18.31 -11.69
N GLY A 322 -4.26 17.21 -12.19
CA GLY A 322 -5.00 16.25 -13.00
C GLY A 322 -6.05 15.47 -12.20
N THR A 323 -5.80 15.20 -10.92
CA THR A 323 -6.80 14.60 -10.02
C THR A 323 -7.93 15.58 -9.72
N ILE A 324 -7.64 16.88 -9.50
CA ILE A 324 -8.69 17.89 -9.30
C ILE A 324 -9.59 17.97 -10.55
N ARG A 325 -8.99 18.03 -11.75
CA ARG A 325 -9.75 18.03 -13.03
C ARG A 325 -10.61 16.77 -13.15
N LEU A 326 -10.05 15.60 -12.86
CA LEU A 326 -10.77 14.33 -12.92
C LEU A 326 -11.94 14.29 -11.93
N GLU A 327 -11.71 14.69 -10.67
CA GLU A 327 -12.77 14.65 -9.67
C GLU A 327 -13.90 15.64 -9.98
N CYS A 328 -13.58 16.86 -10.47
CA CYS A 328 -14.59 17.78 -11.00
C CYS A 328 -15.43 17.11 -12.10
N HIS A 329 -14.78 16.46 -13.06
CA HIS A 329 -15.46 15.77 -14.15
C HIS A 329 -16.40 14.67 -13.64
N LEU A 330 -15.92 13.80 -12.74
CA LEU A 330 -16.72 12.71 -12.18
C LEU A 330 -17.91 13.21 -11.33
N LEU A 331 -17.72 14.25 -10.52
CA LEU A 331 -18.81 14.85 -9.74
C LEU A 331 -19.84 15.56 -10.63
N GLN A 332 -19.40 16.16 -11.74
CA GLN A 332 -20.28 16.77 -12.72
C GLN A 332 -21.14 15.71 -13.45
N GLU A 333 -20.56 14.58 -13.86
CA GLU A 333 -21.31 13.43 -14.41
C GLU A 333 -22.39 12.92 -13.44
N GLU A 334 -22.05 12.83 -12.15
CA GLU A 334 -22.98 12.45 -11.09
C GLU A 334 -24.09 13.50 -10.88
N LEU A 335 -23.77 14.79 -10.97
CA LEU A 335 -24.72 15.90 -10.82
C LEU A 335 -25.69 15.99 -12.00
N ASP A 336 -25.19 15.76 -13.22
CA ASP A 336 -25.96 15.78 -14.46
C ASP A 336 -26.81 14.50 -14.63
N GLY A 337 -26.60 13.50 -13.77
CA GLY A 337 -27.33 12.23 -13.80
C GLY A 337 -26.89 11.29 -14.91
N THR A 338 -25.77 11.58 -15.60
CA THR A 338 -25.16 10.66 -16.58
C THR A 338 -24.52 9.46 -15.91
N ARG A 339 -24.22 9.58 -14.61
CA ARG A 339 -23.74 8.50 -13.76
C ARG A 339 -24.58 8.40 -12.50
N PRO A 340 -24.93 7.19 -12.04
CA PRO A 340 -25.66 7.06 -10.79
C PRO A 340 -24.75 7.47 -9.62
N THR A 341 -25.33 8.16 -8.65
CA THR A 341 -24.62 8.70 -7.47
C THR A 341 -25.23 8.20 -6.15
N LEU A 342 -24.45 8.29 -5.07
CA LEU A 342 -24.92 8.09 -3.69
C LEU A 342 -25.06 9.41 -2.92
N TYR A 343 -24.63 10.52 -3.52
CA TYR A 343 -24.60 11.85 -2.91
C TYR A 343 -25.87 12.63 -3.26
N SER A 344 -26.25 13.57 -2.39
CA SER A 344 -27.32 14.51 -2.74
C SER A 344 -26.83 15.53 -3.77
N ARG A 345 -27.77 16.13 -4.50
CA ARG A 345 -27.48 17.24 -5.42
C ARG A 345 -26.71 18.37 -4.73
N GLU A 346 -27.10 18.70 -3.50
CA GLU A 346 -26.46 19.75 -2.69
C GLU A 346 -25.01 19.41 -2.36
N GLN A 347 -24.72 18.16 -1.95
CA GLN A 347 -23.35 17.71 -1.68
C GLN A 347 -22.46 17.80 -2.92
N LEU A 348 -22.98 17.41 -4.09
CA LEU A 348 -22.26 17.50 -5.37
C LEU A 348 -21.97 18.96 -5.74
N GLN A 349 -22.96 19.84 -5.60
CA GLN A 349 -22.81 21.28 -5.87
C GLN A 349 -21.80 21.94 -4.91
N GLU A 350 -21.86 21.64 -3.61
CA GLU A 350 -20.88 22.12 -2.63
C GLU A 350 -19.46 21.63 -2.93
N GLY A 351 -19.31 20.35 -3.29
CA GLY A 351 -18.03 19.77 -3.67
C GLY A 351 -17.42 20.46 -4.89
N LEU A 352 -18.21 20.64 -5.96
CA LEU A 352 -17.80 21.34 -7.17
C LEU A 352 -17.45 22.81 -6.89
N ALA A 353 -18.21 23.49 -6.03
CA ALA A 353 -17.91 24.86 -5.61
C ALA A 353 -16.57 24.99 -4.86
N ILE A 354 -16.08 23.92 -4.21
CA ILE A 354 -14.76 23.89 -3.58
C ILE A 354 -13.66 23.59 -4.60
N LEU A 355 -13.91 22.66 -5.53
CA LEU A 355 -12.91 22.15 -6.47
C LEU A 355 -12.68 23.08 -7.67
N HIS A 356 -13.73 23.64 -8.28
CA HIS A 356 -13.63 24.50 -9.47
C HIS A 356 -12.67 25.68 -9.32
N PRO A 357 -12.66 26.43 -8.19
CA PRO A 357 -11.69 27.51 -8.00
C PRO A 357 -10.23 27.04 -8.04
N GLN A 358 -9.95 25.75 -7.85
CA GLN A 358 -8.60 25.21 -7.90
C GLN A 358 -8.11 24.95 -9.34
N LEU A 359 -9.01 24.92 -10.33
CA LEU A 359 -8.67 24.66 -11.74
C LEU A 359 -7.98 25.83 -12.45
N HIS A 360 -8.14 27.05 -11.92
CA HIS A 360 -7.67 28.31 -12.53
C HIS A 360 -6.58 28.96 -11.66
N GLU A 361 -5.42 28.31 -11.54
CA GLU A 361 -4.31 28.79 -10.69
C GLU A 361 -4.68 28.99 -9.21
N GLY A 362 -5.53 28.11 -8.68
CA GLY A 362 -5.89 28.15 -7.26
C GLY A 362 -4.72 27.79 -6.33
N ARG A 363 -4.99 27.73 -5.03
CA ARG A 363 -3.96 27.50 -3.98
C ARG A 363 -3.19 26.18 -4.13
N TRP A 364 -3.73 25.25 -4.91
CA TRP A 364 -3.13 23.93 -5.17
C TRP A 364 -2.32 23.85 -6.47
N SER A 365 -2.10 24.97 -7.16
CA SER A 365 -1.28 24.99 -8.38
C SER A 365 0.22 24.97 -8.06
N MET A 366 0.96 24.21 -8.87
CA MET A 366 2.42 24.11 -8.78
C MET A 366 3.10 24.59 -10.07
N ASP A 367 4.38 24.92 -9.99
CA ASP A 367 5.25 25.06 -11.15
C ASP A 367 5.72 23.69 -11.67
N GLU A 368 6.42 23.68 -12.80
CA GLU A 368 6.95 22.45 -13.43
C GLU A 368 7.98 21.71 -12.58
N ALA A 369 8.59 22.40 -11.61
CA ALA A 369 9.51 21.81 -10.64
C ALA A 369 8.78 21.22 -9.42
N GLY A 370 7.44 21.36 -9.34
CA GLY A 370 6.62 20.88 -8.24
C GLY A 370 6.56 21.84 -7.04
N ASN A 371 7.03 23.08 -7.19
CA ASN A 371 6.90 24.07 -6.12
C ASN A 371 5.53 24.73 -6.17
N TRP A 372 4.98 25.02 -4.99
CA TRP A 372 3.73 25.76 -4.86
C TRP A 372 3.85 27.17 -5.44
N ARG A 373 2.98 27.52 -6.39
CA ARG A 373 2.91 28.90 -6.90
C ARG A 373 2.41 29.88 -5.83
N HIS A 374 1.54 29.39 -4.95
CA HIS A 374 1.04 30.10 -3.78
C HIS A 374 1.50 29.38 -2.52
N ALA A 375 2.44 29.98 -1.80
CA ALA A 375 3.04 29.34 -0.63
C ALA A 375 2.02 29.11 0.50
N TRP A 376 1.87 27.86 0.93
CA TRP A 376 1.10 27.50 2.11
C TRP A 376 1.81 27.91 3.40
N ARG A 377 1.09 28.53 4.32
CA ARG A 377 1.59 28.88 5.66
C ARG A 377 0.58 28.46 6.72
N PHE A 378 1.06 27.97 7.85
CA PHE A 378 0.18 27.74 8.99
C PHE A 378 0.09 29.02 9.83
N ASP A 379 -1.09 29.63 9.86
CA ASP A 379 -1.40 30.73 10.76
C ASP A 379 -1.62 30.18 12.16
N THR A 380 -0.65 30.40 13.05
CA THR A 380 -0.70 29.95 14.44
C THR A 380 -1.71 30.71 15.29
N GLN A 381 -2.11 31.92 14.92
CA GLN A 381 -3.13 32.68 15.64
C GLN A 381 -4.52 32.14 15.32
N GLN A 382 -4.78 31.84 14.05
CA GLN A 382 -6.07 31.33 13.58
C GLN A 382 -6.15 29.80 13.59
N GLN A 383 -5.05 29.11 13.91
CA GLN A 383 -4.93 27.64 13.92
C GLN A 383 -5.38 27.01 12.60
N GLN A 384 -5.04 27.65 11.49
CA GLN A 384 -5.44 27.20 10.15
C GLN A 384 -4.34 27.46 9.12
N TRP A 385 -4.40 26.73 8.01
CA TRP A 385 -3.53 26.93 6.87
C TRP A 385 -4.08 28.03 5.96
N VAL A 386 -3.21 28.96 5.56
CA VAL A 386 -3.49 30.14 4.75
C VAL A 386 -2.52 30.32 3.61
#